data_AF-W8ESY0-F1
#
_entry.id   AF-W8ESY0-F1
#
_cell.length_a   1.000
_cell.length_b   1.000
_cell.length_c   1.000
_cell.angle_alpha   90.00
_cell.angle_beta   90.00
_cell.angle_gamma   90.00
#
_symmetry.space_group_name_H-M   'P 1'
#
loop_
_entity.id
_entity.type
_entity.pdbx_description
1 polymer ?
#
loop_
_entity_poly.entity_id
_entity_poly.type
_entity_poly.pdbx_seq_one_letter_code
_entity_poly.pdbx_strand_id
1 'polypeptide(L)'
;MVAVNERTLFYENYFVAAEDIPLPAEYLALPGIETLNWQAYPRLGSFSPEEFEEAATWVANKPYHLSVTEQGESCIIVHFGWHWVGQAHKHQ
;
A
#
# COMPACT_ATOMS: atom_id res chain seq x y z
N MET A 1 10.94 -17.78 -16.07
CA MET A 1 11.74 -16.95 -15.14
C MET A 1 11.54 -15.45 -15.35
N VAL A 2 11.26 -14.95 -16.57
CA VAL A 2 11.07 -13.50 -16.83
C VAL A 2 9.92 -12.88 -16.02
N ALA A 3 8.74 -13.53 -15.98
CA ALA A 3 7.56 -13.01 -15.28
C ALA A 3 7.67 -12.92 -13.75
N VAL A 4 8.56 -13.70 -13.12
CA VAL A 4 8.78 -13.64 -11.66
C VAL A 4 9.62 -12.42 -11.31
N ASN A 5 10.69 -12.16 -12.08
CA ASN A 5 11.56 -11.00 -11.85
C ASN A 5 10.84 -9.67 -12.07
N GLU A 6 9.96 -9.59 -13.08
CA GLU A 6 9.14 -8.40 -13.32
C GLU A 6 8.18 -8.11 -12.14
N ARG A 7 7.58 -9.16 -11.57
CA ARG A 7 6.72 -9.02 -10.38
C ARG A 7 7.52 -8.66 -9.13
N THR A 8 8.72 -9.22 -8.95
CA THR A 8 9.60 -8.85 -7.84
C THR A 8 9.94 -7.36 -7.89
N LEU A 9 10.41 -6.86 -9.05
CA LEU A 9 10.73 -5.44 -9.22
C LEU A 9 9.52 -4.53 -9.03
N PHE A 10 8.33 -4.97 -9.46
CA PHE A 10 7.10 -4.24 -9.20
C PHE A 10 6.86 -4.08 -7.70
N TYR A 11 6.88 -5.16 -6.93
CA TYR A 11 6.61 -5.10 -5.48
C TYR A 11 7.71 -4.41 -4.68
N GLU A 12 8.97 -4.50 -5.10
CA GLU A 12 10.08 -3.78 -4.47
C GLU A 12 9.90 -2.25 -4.56
N ASN A 13 9.24 -1.75 -5.61
CA ASN A 13 8.99 -0.32 -5.80
C ASN A 13 7.57 0.11 -5.41
N TYR A 14 6.64 -0.82 -5.24
CA TYR A 14 5.24 -0.52 -4.92
C TYR A 14 5.06 -0.02 -3.48
N PHE A 15 5.89 -0.51 -2.56
CA PHE A 15 5.81 -0.20 -1.15
C PHE A 15 6.81 0.90 -0.78
N VAL A 16 6.32 2.12 -0.54
CA VAL A 16 7.18 3.30 -0.35
C VAL A 16 7.78 3.36 1.05
N ALA A 17 6.93 3.40 2.08
CA ALA A 17 7.35 3.53 3.48
C ALA A 17 6.52 2.59 4.35
N ALA A 18 7.22 1.77 5.13
CA ALA A 18 6.59 0.94 6.16
C ALA A 18 6.25 1.81 7.38
N GLU A 19 5.12 1.53 7.99
CA GLU A 19 4.63 2.16 9.22
C GLU A 19 4.59 1.14 10.34
N ASP A 20 4.81 1.60 11.57
CA ASP A 20 4.80 0.76 12.78
C ASP A 20 3.36 0.52 13.25
N ILE A 21 2.62 -0.27 12.48
CA ILE A 21 1.23 -0.64 12.75
C ILE A 21 1.15 -2.15 12.95
N PRO A 22 0.66 -2.62 14.11
CA PRO A 22 0.59 -4.04 14.40
C PRO A 22 -0.36 -4.75 13.43
N LEU A 23 -0.14 -6.05 13.23
CA LEU A 23 -1.13 -6.87 12.54
C LEU A 23 -2.45 -6.86 13.31
N PRO A 24 -3.59 -6.83 12.59
CA PRO A 24 -4.89 -7.03 13.21
C PRO A 24 -4.95 -8.41 13.88
N ALA A 25 -5.63 -8.48 15.03
CA ALA A 25 -5.62 -9.66 15.90
C ALA A 25 -6.15 -10.92 15.19
N GLU A 26 -7.07 -10.77 14.25
CA GLU A 26 -7.62 -11.86 13.44
C GLU A 26 -6.56 -12.59 12.60
N TYR A 27 -5.47 -11.91 12.22
CA TYR A 27 -4.38 -12.51 11.45
C TYR A 27 -3.34 -13.20 12.33
N LEU A 28 -3.26 -12.86 13.62
CA LEU A 28 -2.32 -13.49 14.56
C LEU A 28 -2.62 -14.97 14.80
N ALA A 29 -3.83 -15.43 14.46
CA ALA A 29 -4.22 -16.84 14.55
C ALA A 29 -3.79 -17.66 13.33
N LEU A 30 -3.24 -17.05 12.28
CA LEU A 30 -2.88 -17.76 11.05
C LEU A 30 -1.62 -18.62 11.23
N PRO A 31 -1.60 -19.86 10.73
CA PRO A 31 -0.41 -20.70 10.78
C PRO A 31 0.79 -20.06 10.10
N GLY A 32 1.94 -20.04 10.77
CA GLY A 32 3.18 -19.47 10.23
C GLY A 32 3.27 -17.94 10.28
N ILE A 33 2.31 -17.26 10.92
CA ILE A 33 2.38 -15.79 11.07
C ILE A 33 3.65 -15.35 11.80
N GLU A 34 4.13 -16.13 12.77
CA GLU A 34 5.34 -15.81 13.55
C GLU A 34 6.66 -16.04 12.81
N THR A 35 6.65 -16.70 11.64
CA THR A 35 7.89 -17.00 10.90
C THR A 35 8.31 -15.90 9.92
N LEU A 36 7.53 -14.82 9.83
CA LEU A 36 7.76 -13.71 8.92
C LEU A 36 7.90 -12.42 9.72
N ASN A 37 8.73 -11.50 9.21
CA ASN A 37 8.75 -10.13 9.69
C ASN A 37 7.68 -9.33 8.95
N TRP A 38 6.72 -8.78 9.67
CA TRP A 38 5.59 -8.09 9.07
C TRP A 38 5.76 -6.58 9.11
N GLN A 39 5.41 -5.93 8.01
CA GLN A 39 5.41 -4.47 7.90
C GLN A 39 4.08 -4.01 7.30
N ALA A 40 3.55 -2.91 7.80
CA ALA A 40 2.35 -2.28 7.28
C ALA A 40 2.72 -1.17 6.30
N TYR A 41 2.08 -1.15 5.14
CA TYR A 41 2.26 -0.12 4.13
C TYR A 41 0.92 0.54 3.82
N PRO A 42 0.89 1.87 3.63
CA PRO A 42 -0.36 2.55 3.33
C PRO A 42 -0.84 2.12 1.94
N ARG A 43 -2.10 1.69 1.85
CA ARG A 43 -2.75 1.43 0.57
C ARG A 43 -3.24 2.76 0.02
N LEU A 44 -2.47 3.34 -0.90
CA LEU A 44 -2.80 4.63 -1.51
C LEU A 44 -3.42 4.44 -2.90
N GLY A 45 -4.26 5.39 -3.29
CA GLY A 45 -4.67 5.57 -4.69
C GLY A 45 -4.57 7.05 -5.08
N SER A 46 -4.14 7.29 -6.31
CA SER A 46 -4.02 8.63 -6.89
C SER A 46 -5.17 8.86 -7.84
N PHE A 47 -5.81 10.01 -7.72
CA PHE A 47 -6.92 10.43 -8.58
C PHE A 47 -6.63 11.82 -9.13
N SER A 48 -7.07 12.09 -10.34
CA SER A 48 -7.25 13.48 -10.77
C SER A 48 -8.38 14.14 -9.96
N PRO A 49 -8.45 15.48 -9.93
CA PRO A 49 -9.59 16.17 -9.30
C PRO A 49 -10.94 15.74 -9.88
N GLU A 50 -11.03 15.54 -11.20
CA GLU A 50 -12.24 15.09 -11.89
C GLU A 50 -12.62 13.65 -11.48
N GLU A 51 -11.67 12.73 -11.46
CA GLU A 51 -11.91 11.33 -11.03
C GLU A 51 -12.34 11.25 -9.56
N PHE A 52 -11.78 12.11 -8.71
CA PHE A 52 -12.13 12.16 -7.29
C PHE A 52 -13.57 12.68 -7.08
N GLU A 53 -13.98 13.69 -7.84
CA GLU A 53 -15.35 14.20 -7.85
C GLU A 53 -16.34 13.14 -8.38
N GLU A 54 -15.97 12.37 -9.40
CA GLU A 54 -16.82 11.29 -9.93
C GLU A 54 -16.94 10.08 -8.98
N ALA A 55 -15.91 9.79 -8.18
CA ALA A 55 -15.90 8.66 -7.24
C ALA A 55 -16.82 8.85 -5.99
N ALA A 56 -17.76 9.79 -6.09
CA ALA A 56 -18.50 10.58 -5.10
C ALA A 56 -19.36 9.86 -4.03
N THR A 57 -18.92 8.74 -3.45
CA THR A 57 -19.55 8.30 -2.18
C THR A 57 -18.62 7.48 -1.30
N TRP A 58 -17.81 6.60 -1.88
CA TRP A 58 -16.98 5.69 -1.11
C TRP A 58 -15.55 6.21 -0.90
N VAL A 59 -15.06 7.09 -1.78
CA VAL A 59 -13.73 7.70 -1.69
C VAL A 59 -13.74 8.98 -0.84
N ALA A 60 -14.77 9.82 -0.97
CA ALA A 60 -14.86 11.11 -0.30
C ALA A 60 -14.82 11.05 1.24
N ASN A 61 -15.20 9.91 1.83
CA ASN A 61 -15.17 9.71 3.28
C ASN A 61 -13.83 9.19 3.82
N LYS A 62 -12.82 9.01 2.95
CA LYS A 62 -11.50 8.51 3.32
C LYS A 62 -10.52 9.66 3.54
N PRO A 63 -9.53 9.51 4.42
CA PRO A 63 -8.46 10.49 4.54
C PRO A 63 -7.76 10.68 3.19
N TYR A 64 -7.58 11.93 2.77
CA TYR A 64 -6.88 12.28 1.55
C TYR A 64 -6.02 13.53 1.75
N HIS A 65 -5.04 13.72 0.86
CA HIS A 65 -4.27 14.95 0.75
C HIS A 65 -4.03 15.32 -0.71
N LEU A 66 -3.78 16.60 -0.96
CA LEU A 66 -3.42 17.09 -2.29
C LEU A 66 -1.93 16.90 -2.53
N SER A 67 -1.56 16.49 -3.74
CA SER A 67 -0.18 16.31 -4.17
C SER A 67 -0.01 16.72 -5.64
N VAL A 68 1.22 16.63 -6.13
CA VAL A 68 1.57 16.92 -7.52
C VAL A 68 2.35 15.72 -8.07
N THR A 69 2.00 15.26 -9.27
CA THR A 69 2.73 14.18 -9.95
C THR A 69 4.11 14.65 -10.40
N GLU A 70 4.99 13.73 -10.80
CA GLU A 70 6.30 14.07 -11.37
C GLU A 70 6.20 14.96 -12.63
N GLN A 71 5.03 14.96 -13.30
CA GLN A 71 4.74 15.75 -14.49
C GLN A 71 4.16 17.14 -14.16
N GLY A 72 3.98 17.47 -12.88
CA GLY A 72 3.44 18.77 -12.45
C GLY A 72 1.92 18.82 -12.37
N GLU A 73 1.22 17.70 -12.53
CA GLU A 73 -0.24 17.65 -12.51
C GLU A 73 -0.76 17.51 -11.08
N SER A 74 -1.83 18.23 -10.76
CA SER A 74 -2.47 18.11 -9.44
C SER A 74 -3.16 16.76 -9.30
N CYS A 75 -2.91 16.06 -8.20
CA CYS A 75 -3.58 14.82 -7.87
C CYS A 75 -4.04 14.79 -6.42
N ILE A 76 -5.01 13.93 -6.14
CA ILE A 76 -5.56 13.68 -4.82
C ILE A 76 -5.14 12.27 -4.41
N ILE A 77 -4.36 12.17 -3.34
CA ILE A 77 -3.90 10.90 -2.80
C ILE A 77 -4.82 10.48 -1.67
N VAL A 78 -5.47 9.32 -1.82
CA VAL A 78 -6.45 8.80 -0.88
C VAL A 78 -5.90 7.59 -0.15
N HIS A 79 -6.07 7.56 1.17
CA HIS A 79 -5.66 6.46 2.03
C HIS A 79 -6.78 5.43 2.20
N PHE A 80 -6.62 4.25 1.62
CA PHE A 80 -7.62 3.18 1.62
C PHE A 80 -7.52 2.19 2.79
N GLY A 81 -6.46 2.27 3.59
CA GLY A 81 -6.15 1.32 4.64
C GLY A 81 -4.71 0.86 4.56
N TRP A 82 -4.42 -0.34 5.02
CA TRP A 82 -3.07 -0.86 5.14
C TRP A 82 -2.92 -2.19 4.41
N HIS A 83 -1.76 -2.41 3.82
CA HIS A 83 -1.28 -3.70 3.35
C HIS A 83 -0.25 -4.21 4.35
N TRP A 84 -0.46 -5.41 4.90
CA TRP A 84 0.56 -6.09 5.69
C TRP A 84 1.34 -7.04 4.80
N VAL A 85 2.66 -6.85 4.74
CA VAL A 85 3.58 -7.65 3.93
C VAL A 85 4.52 -8.40 4.86
N GLY A 86 4.48 -9.73 4.79
CA GLY A 86 5.36 -10.62 5.53
C GLY A 86 6.60 -10.93 4.72
N GLN A 87 7.76 -10.54 5.22
CA GLN A 87 9.05 -10.83 4.60
C GLN A 87 9.72 -11.98 5.34
N ALA A 88 10.15 -13.00 4.59
CA ALA A 88 11.00 -14.04 5.14
C ALA A 88 12.34 -13.43 5.56
N HIS A 89 12.89 -13.89 6.69
CA HIS A 89 14.24 -13.52 7.08
C HIS A 89 15.20 -13.89 5.93
N LYS A 90 15.97 -12.93 5.45
CA LYS A 90 17.08 -13.24 4.54
C LYS A 90 18.05 -14.10 5.33
N HIS A 91 18.15 -15.38 5.00
CA HIS A 91 19.27 -16.21 5.45
C HIS A 91 20.55 -15.50 4.97
N GLN A 92 21.34 -15.00 5.93
CA GLN A 92 22.74 -14.65 5.72
C GLN A 92 23.55 -15.92 5.47
#